data_AF-A0A956XZU2-F1
#
_entry.id   AF-A0A956XZU2-F1
#
_cell.length_a   1.000
_cell.length_b   1.000
_cell.length_c   1.000
_cell.angle_alpha   90.00
_cell.angle_beta   90.00
_cell.angle_gamma   90.00
#
_symmetry.space_group_name_H-M   'P 1'
#
loop_
_entity.id
_entity.type
_entity.pdbx_description
1 polymer ?
#
loop_
_entity_poly.entity_id
_entity_poly.type
_entity_poly.pdbx_seq_one_letter_code
_entity_poly.pdbx_strand_id
1 'polypeptide(L)'
;MAKKQAVANQPHREELYNMAVSAAREGNRQGAIVLFGQILQQDRRNTRAMMWMAKLATSPADRQRWLNRVLDADPENETAQKLLDKMSYGDAVKRNRLLFRLAIGAYIVIVAVVALGLVLAFAF
;
A
#
# COMPACT_ATOMS: atom_id res chain seq x y z
N MET A 1 35.34 4.77 24.66
CA MET A 1 35.66 4.43 23.25
C MET A 1 34.47 4.49 22.27
N ALA A 2 33.25 4.89 22.69
CA ALA A 2 32.05 4.82 21.84
C ALA A 2 31.91 5.92 20.76
N LYS A 3 32.63 7.04 20.85
CA LYS A 3 32.44 8.20 19.94
C LYS A 3 33.10 8.05 18.57
N LYS A 4 34.08 7.15 18.40
CA LYS A 4 34.89 7.03 17.16
C LYS A 4 34.21 6.21 16.06
N GLN A 5 33.27 5.32 16.41
CA GLN A 5 32.57 4.46 15.44
C GLN A 5 31.42 5.17 14.72
N ALA A 6 30.81 6.18 15.34
CA ALA A 6 29.68 6.91 14.75
C ALA A 6 30.10 7.70 13.49
N VAL A 7 31.31 8.26 13.47
CA VAL A 7 31.82 9.06 12.33
C VAL A 7 32.30 8.17 11.19
N ALA A 8 32.83 6.98 11.46
CA ALA A 8 33.26 6.03 10.43
C ALA A 8 32.09 5.28 9.76
N ASN A 9 30.99 5.07 10.49
CA ASN A 9 29.81 4.36 9.95
C ASN A 9 28.87 5.26 9.12
N GLN A 10 28.93 6.58 9.27
CA GLN A 10 28.11 7.53 8.51
C GLN A 10 28.37 7.54 7.00
N PRO A 11 29.62 7.64 6.50
CA PRO A 11 29.88 7.62 5.06
C PRO A 11 29.43 6.29 4.44
N HIS A 12 29.66 5.16 5.12
CA HIS A 12 29.23 3.85 4.63
C HIS A 12 27.69 3.70 4.57
N ARG A 13 26.94 4.33 5.48
CA ARG A 13 25.47 4.30 5.49
C ARG A 13 24.85 5.13 4.37
N GLU A 14 25.37 6.32 4.14
CA GLU A 14 24.91 7.19 3.05
C GLU A 14 25.27 6.61 1.68
N GLU A 15 26.46 6.02 1.54
CA GLU A 15 26.85 5.26 0.33
C GLU A 15 25.91 4.08 0.07
N LEU A 16 25.62 3.28 1.10
CA LEU A 16 24.69 2.15 0.99
C LEU A 16 23.28 2.60 0.60
N TYR A 17 22.81 3.72 1.16
CA TYR A 17 21.52 4.32 0.80
C TYR A 17 21.50 4.79 -0.65
N ASN A 18 22.54 5.49 -1.11
CA ASN A 18 22.63 5.97 -2.48
C ASN A 18 22.69 4.81 -3.48
N MET A 19 23.42 3.74 -3.16
CA MET A 19 23.46 2.52 -3.96
C MET A 19 22.09 1.84 -4.05
N ALA A 20 21.36 1.76 -2.93
CA ALA A 20 20.00 1.22 -2.90
C ALA A 20 19.04 2.03 -3.77
N VAL A 21 19.14 3.35 -3.73
CA VAL A 21 18.35 4.26 -4.56
C VAL A 21 18.70 4.10 -6.05
N SER A 22 19.99 3.97 -6.39
CA SER A 22 20.42 3.74 -7.78
C SER A 22 19.85 2.44 -8.31
N ALA A 23 20.01 1.34 -7.57
CA ALA A 23 19.45 0.04 -7.91
C ALA A 23 17.91 0.11 -8.11
N ALA A 24 17.21 0.85 -7.26
CA ALA A 24 15.77 1.05 -7.40
C ALA A 24 15.40 1.85 -8.65
N ARG A 25 16.20 2.86 -9.02
CA ARG A 25 16.00 3.70 -10.21
C ARG A 25 16.33 2.97 -11.51
N GLU A 26 17.34 2.12 -11.50
CA GLU A 26 17.77 1.28 -12.63
C GLU A 26 16.80 0.11 -12.90
N GLY A 27 15.76 -0.06 -12.07
CA GLY A 27 14.81 -1.17 -12.20
C GLY A 27 15.29 -2.47 -11.53
N ASN A 28 16.48 -2.48 -10.92
CA ASN A 28 16.96 -3.59 -10.10
C ASN A 28 16.28 -3.60 -8.71
N ARG A 29 14.99 -3.93 -8.73
CA ARG A 29 14.13 -3.96 -7.55
C ARG A 29 14.62 -4.93 -6.48
N GLN A 30 15.07 -6.12 -6.88
CA GLN A 30 15.53 -7.13 -5.92
C GLN A 30 16.81 -6.68 -5.21
N GLY A 31 17.75 -6.11 -5.96
CA GLY A 31 18.96 -5.52 -5.38
C GLY A 31 18.64 -4.38 -4.40
N ALA A 32 17.72 -3.49 -4.79
CA ALA A 32 17.28 -2.41 -3.91
C ALA A 32 16.64 -2.92 -2.61
N ILE A 33 15.79 -3.95 -2.68
CA ILE A 33 15.16 -4.57 -1.49
C ILE A 33 16.21 -5.12 -0.53
N VAL A 34 17.24 -5.80 -1.04
CA VAL A 34 18.33 -6.34 -0.22
C VAL A 34 19.11 -5.21 0.45
N LEU A 35 19.48 -4.16 -0.29
CA LEU A 35 20.25 -3.04 0.23
C LEU A 35 19.46 -2.23 1.27
N PHE A 36 18.19 -1.90 1.01
CA PHE A 36 17.31 -1.27 2.01
C PHE A 36 17.09 -2.16 3.24
N GLY A 37 17.04 -3.48 3.05
CA GLY A 37 17.01 -4.45 4.15
C GLY A 37 18.23 -4.35 5.06
N GLN A 38 19.43 -4.23 4.50
CA GLN A 38 20.66 -4.02 5.28
C GLN A 38 20.64 -2.71 6.05
N ILE A 39 20.15 -1.63 5.43
CA ILE A 39 19.97 -0.33 6.10
C ILE A 39 19.02 -0.47 7.29
N LEU A 40 17.90 -1.18 7.12
CA LEU A 40 16.93 -1.42 8.19
C LEU A 40 17.46 -2.35 9.29
N GLN A 41 18.41 -3.23 8.99
CA GLN A 41 19.08 -4.03 10.03
C GLN A 41 19.97 -3.16 10.92
N GLN A 42 20.64 -2.17 10.34
CA GLN A 42 21.48 -1.22 11.07
C GLN A 42 20.66 -0.15 11.80
N ASP A 43 19.58 0.33 11.17
CA ASP A 43 18.64 1.31 11.72
C ASP A 43 17.20 0.87 11.43
N ARG A 44 16.62 0.17 12.41
CA ARG A 44 15.25 -0.35 12.33
C ARG A 44 14.19 0.74 12.32
N ARG A 45 14.53 1.99 12.60
CA ARG A 45 13.59 3.13 12.62
C ARG A 45 13.79 4.05 11.42
N ASN A 46 14.60 3.66 10.44
CA ASN A 46 14.83 4.47 9.25
C ASN A 46 13.58 4.54 8.36
N THR A 47 12.80 5.59 8.56
CA THR A 47 11.57 5.86 7.81
C THR A 47 11.81 5.99 6.31
N ARG A 48 12.95 6.56 5.89
CA ARG A 48 13.28 6.71 4.45
C ARG A 48 13.43 5.35 3.78
N ALA A 49 14.16 4.42 4.39
CA ALA A 49 14.33 3.08 3.87
C ALA A 49 13.01 2.29 3.86
N MET A 50 12.17 2.42 4.89
CA MET A 50 10.84 1.81 4.92
C MET A 50 9.92 2.37 3.82
N MET A 51 9.99 3.67 3.56
CA MET A 51 9.23 4.31 2.46
C MET A 51 9.65 3.78 1.09
N TRP A 52 10.95 3.53 0.89
CA TRP A 52 11.42 2.85 -0.32
C TRP A 52 10.91 1.41 -0.42
N MET A 53 10.91 0.66 0.68
CA MET A 53 10.35 -0.69 0.73
C MET A 53 8.85 -0.70 0.39
N ALA A 54 8.10 0.31 0.86
CA ALA A 54 6.70 0.49 0.48
C ALA A 54 6.54 0.76 -1.03
N LYS A 55 7.41 1.61 -1.62
CA LYS A 55 7.39 1.88 -3.06
C LYS A 55 7.77 0.66 -3.90
N LEU A 56 8.69 -0.15 -3.40
CA LEU A 56 9.14 -1.39 -4.02
C LEU A 56 8.22 -2.57 -3.69
N ALA A 57 7.11 -2.42 -2.96
CA ALA A 57 6.19 -3.50 -2.68
C ALA A 57 5.34 -3.83 -3.92
N THR A 58 5.15 -5.13 -4.21
CA THR A 58 4.34 -5.59 -5.36
C THR A 58 2.87 -5.66 -5.02
N SER A 59 2.58 -6.10 -3.79
CA SER A 59 1.21 -6.24 -3.32
C SER A 59 0.78 -4.96 -2.60
N PRO A 60 -0.47 -4.50 -2.80
CA PRO A 60 -1.06 -3.46 -1.97
C PRO A 60 -0.97 -3.78 -0.47
N ALA A 61 -1.12 -5.05 -0.09
CA ALA A 61 -1.02 -5.49 1.30
C ALA A 61 0.39 -5.31 1.88
N ASP A 62 1.43 -5.65 1.10
CA ASP A 62 2.83 -5.45 1.53
C ASP A 62 3.17 -3.97 1.62
N ARG A 63 2.67 -3.18 0.67
CA ARG A 63 2.82 -1.72 0.69
C ARG A 63 2.21 -1.12 1.95
N GLN A 64 0.99 -1.52 2.29
CA GLN A 64 0.31 -1.09 3.51
C GLN A 64 1.09 -1.49 4.77
N ARG A 65 1.59 -2.73 4.84
CA ARG A 65 2.42 -3.19 5.97
C ARG A 65 3.66 -2.31 6.16
N TRP A 66 4.35 -1.93 5.07
CA TRP A 66 5.51 -1.06 5.17
C TRP A 66 5.16 0.37 5.58
N LEU A 67 4.06 0.94 5.07
CA LEU A 67 3.60 2.27 5.48
C LEU A 67 3.16 2.30 6.95
N ASN A 68 2.50 1.25 7.44
CA ASN A 68 2.18 1.14 8.86
C ASN A 68 3.46 1.13 9.72
N ARG A 69 4.49 0.40 9.31
CA ARG A 69 5.80 0.43 10.00
C ARG A 69 6.46 1.81 10.00
N VAL A 70 6.25 2.61 8.96
CA VAL A 70 6.72 4.01 8.95
C VAL A 70 6.03 4.80 10.04
N LEU A 71 4.70 4.66 10.18
CA LEU A 71 3.94 5.32 11.24
C LEU A 71 4.27 4.80 12.64
N ASP A 72 4.62 3.52 12.78
CA ASP A 72 5.11 2.96 14.05
C ASP A 72 6.45 3.61 14.46
N ALA A 73 7.32 3.89 13.48
CA ALA A 73 8.61 4.53 13.72
C ALA A 73 8.51 6.05 13.92
N ASP A 74 7.61 6.69 13.17
CA ASP A 74 7.36 8.13 13.08
C ASP A 74 5.86 8.40 12.86
N PRO A 75 5.08 8.54 13.94
CA PRO A 75 3.63 8.73 13.86
C PRO A 75 3.23 10.02 13.13
N GLU A 76 4.09 11.04 13.15
CA GLU A 76 3.84 12.34 12.53
C GLU A 76 4.18 12.36 11.03
N ASN A 77 4.50 11.21 10.44
CA ASN A 77 4.82 11.11 9.02
C ASN A 77 3.60 11.32 8.14
N GLU A 78 3.31 12.58 7.82
CA GLU A 78 2.18 12.96 6.96
C GLU A 78 2.18 12.24 5.61
N THR A 79 3.37 11.93 5.07
CA THR A 79 3.49 11.28 3.76
C THR A 79 2.96 9.85 3.84
N ALA A 80 3.32 9.10 4.88
CA ALA A 80 2.81 7.74 5.09
C ALA A 80 1.30 7.74 5.35
N GLN A 81 0.80 8.68 6.17
CA GLN A 81 -0.65 8.84 6.41
C GLN A 81 -1.41 9.10 5.10
N LYS A 82 -1.00 10.11 4.33
CA LYS A 82 -1.62 10.45 3.04
C LYS A 82 -1.61 9.29 2.04
N LEU A 83 -0.57 8.44 2.06
CA LEU A 83 -0.49 7.26 1.20
C LEU A 83 -1.43 6.14 1.65
N LEU A 84 -1.57 5.90 2.95
CA LEU A 84 -2.50 4.91 3.51
C LEU A 84 -3.96 5.30 3.28
N ASP A 85 -4.29 6.58 3.46
CA ASP A 85 -5.64 7.09 3.20
C ASP A 85 -6.06 6.82 1.76
N LYS A 86 -5.19 7.12 0.80
CA LYS A 86 -5.42 6.84 -0.63
C LYS A 86 -5.66 5.35 -0.93
N MET A 87 -5.03 4.44 -0.17
CA MET A 87 -5.24 3.00 -0.35
C MET A 87 -6.59 2.56 0.23
N SER A 88 -6.95 3.07 1.42
CA SER A 88 -8.23 2.74 2.06
C SER A 88 -9.45 3.12 1.20
N TYR A 89 -9.37 4.25 0.49
CA TYR A 89 -10.41 4.71 -0.43
C TYR A 89 -10.62 3.72 -1.60
N GLY A 90 -9.57 3.09 -2.10
CA GLY A 90 -9.65 2.09 -3.17
C GLY A 90 -10.23 0.75 -2.72
N ASP A 91 -9.96 0.34 -1.48
CA ASP A 91 -10.41 -0.93 -0.92
C ASP A 91 -11.89 -0.90 -0.49
N ALA A 92 -12.39 0.26 -0.04
CA ALA A 92 -13.81 0.46 0.25
C ALA A 92 -14.70 0.23 -0.98
N VAL A 93 -14.26 0.68 -2.16
CA VAL A 93 -14.97 0.48 -3.43
C VAL A 93 -14.94 -0.99 -3.87
N LYS A 94 -13.84 -1.70 -3.61
CA LYS A 94 -13.71 -3.13 -3.98
C LYS A 94 -14.46 -4.08 -3.05
N ARG A 95 -14.61 -3.76 -1.76
CA ARG A 95 -15.43 -4.55 -0.83
C ARG A 95 -16.91 -4.54 -1.18
N ASN A 96 -17.39 -3.49 -1.83
CA ASN A 96 -18.81 -3.34 -2.17
C ASN A 96 -19.26 -4.09 -3.44
N ARG A 97 -18.38 -4.87 -4.08
CA ARG A 97 -18.68 -5.63 -5.31
C ARG A 97 -19.78 -6.69 -5.11
N LEU A 98 -20.01 -7.13 -3.88
CA LEU A 98 -21.14 -8.00 -3.52
C LEU A 98 -22.45 -7.22 -3.47
N LEU A 99 -22.47 -6.00 -2.94
CA LEU A 99 -23.69 -5.17 -2.95
C LEU A 99 -24.09 -4.80 -4.38
N PHE A 100 -23.14 -4.50 -5.27
CA PHE A 100 -23.48 -4.23 -6.67
C PHE A 100 -24.08 -5.45 -7.39
N ARG A 101 -23.61 -6.67 -7.11
CA ARG A 101 -24.20 -7.90 -7.70
C ARG A 101 -25.59 -8.19 -7.16
N LEU A 102 -25.81 -8.02 -5.86
CA LEU A 102 -27.13 -8.23 -5.25
C LEU A 102 -28.14 -7.14 -5.64
N ALA A 103 -27.70 -5.88 -5.74
CA ALA A 103 -28.55 -4.77 -6.16
C ALA A 103 -29.06 -4.93 -7.60
N ILE A 104 -28.20 -5.39 -8.53
CA ILE A 104 -28.61 -5.68 -9.91
C ILE A 104 -29.61 -6.84 -9.95
N GLY A 105 -29.35 -7.91 -9.20
CA GLY A 105 -30.28 -9.06 -9.11
C GLY A 105 -31.65 -8.67 -8.55
N ALA A 106 -31.69 -7.93 -7.45
CA ALA A 106 -32.93 -7.45 -6.85
C ALA A 106 -33.73 -6.53 -7.79
N TYR A 107 -33.05 -5.63 -8.51
CA TYR A 107 -33.68 -4.76 -9.49
C TYR A 107 -34.35 -5.55 -10.64
N ILE A 108 -33.67 -6.54 -11.20
CA ILE A 108 -34.21 -7.39 -12.28
C ILE A 108 -35.49 -8.12 -11.81
N VAL A 109 -35.48 -8.68 -10.59
CA VAL A 109 -36.64 -9.41 -10.05
C VAL A 109 -37.84 -8.48 -9.87
N ILE A 110 -37.63 -7.29 -9.31
CA ILE A 110 -38.70 -6.30 -9.12
C ILE A 110 -39.32 -5.90 -10.46
N VAL A 111 -38.48 -5.57 -11.46
CA VAL A 111 -38.95 -5.21 -12.80
C VAL A 111 -39.74 -6.36 -13.45
N ALA A 112 -39.27 -7.60 -13.31
CA ALA A 112 -39.95 -8.77 -13.86
C ALA A 112 -41.33 -8.99 -13.23
N VAL A 113 -41.45 -8.85 -11.90
CA VAL A 113 -42.73 -9.00 -11.19
C VAL A 113 -43.72 -7.91 -11.61
N VAL A 114 -43.27 -6.66 -11.72
CA VAL A 114 -44.12 -5.54 -12.17
C VAL A 114 -44.57 -5.76 -13.61
N ALA A 115 -43.67 -6.15 -14.51
CA ALA A 115 -44.01 -6.46 -15.89
C ALA A 115 -45.03 -7.60 -16.00
N LEU A 116 -44.86 -8.67 -15.23
CA LEU A 116 -45.79 -9.80 -15.19
C LEU A 116 -47.18 -9.37 -14.70
N GLY A 117 -47.23 -8.56 -13.63
CA GLY A 117 -48.49 -8.02 -13.10
C GLY A 117 -49.22 -7.14 -14.12
N LEU A 118 -48.50 -6.30 -14.86
CA LEU A 118 -49.09 -5.47 -15.91
C LEU A 118 -49.64 -6.31 -17.06
N VAL A 119 -48.91 -7.34 -17.50
CA VAL A 119 -49.39 -8.24 -18.57
C VAL A 119 -50.67 -8.96 -18.14
N LEU A 120 -50.73 -9.46 -16.90
CA LEU A 120 -51.92 -10.12 -16.37
C LEU A 120 -53.11 -9.16 -16.23
N ALA A 121 -52.87 -7.92 -15.81
CA ALA A 121 -53.91 -6.89 -15.68
C ALA A 121 -54.48 -6.42 -17.02
N PHE A 122 -53.71 -6.49 -18.11
CA PHE A 122 -54.18 -6.18 -19.46
C PHE A 122 -54.81 -7.38 -20.18
N ALA A 123 -54.58 -8.60 -19.69
CA ALA A 123 -55.09 -9.84 -20.29
C ALA A 123 -56.46 -10.29 -19.74
N PHE A 124 -56.92 -9.69 -18.63
CA PHE A 124 -58.24 -9.90 -18.01
C PHE A 124 -59.09 -8.64 -18.14
#